data_AF-A0A4Q8QFW9-F1
#
_entry.id   AF-A0A4Q8QFW9-F1
#
_cell.length_a   1.000
_cell.length_b   1.000
_cell.length_c   1.000
_cell.angle_alpha   90.00
_cell.angle_beta   90.00
_cell.angle_gamma   90.00
#
_symmetry.space_group_name_H-M   'P 1'
#
loop_
_entity.id
_entity.type
_entity.pdbx_description
1 polymer ?
#
loop_
_entity_poly.entity_id
_entity_poly.type
_entity_poly.pdbx_seq_one_letter_code
_entity_poly.pdbx_strand_id
1 'polypeptide(L)' 'MKNLLLIFWQQPDIEKKMEEAPDSAYEIGVVIGSYLPFVLLVGIAYAIYYYNKKRRGSK' A
#
# COMPACT_ATOMS: atom_id res chain seq x y z
N MET A 1 8.06 -6.53 14.97
CA MET A 1 7.04 -5.45 15.08
C MET A 1 7.58 -4.07 14.70
N LYS A 2 8.83 -3.73 15.04
CA LYS A 2 9.46 -2.42 14.74
C LYS A 2 9.60 -2.11 13.24
N ASN A 3 9.74 -3.13 12.39
CA ASN A 3 9.98 -2.97 10.94
C ASN A 3 8.73 -2.67 10.11
N LEU A 4 7.53 -2.99 10.61
CA LEU A 4 6.30 -2.75 9.85
C LEU A 4 5.97 -1.24 9.80
N LEU A 5 6.23 -0.54 10.90
CA LEU A 5 6.09 0.93 10.99
C LEU A 5 7.16 1.65 10.17
N LEU A 6 8.34 1.04 9.96
CA LEU A 6 9.39 1.61 9.11
C LEU A 6 8.98 1.65 7.63
N ILE A 7 8.12 0.75 7.15
CA ILE A 7 7.63 0.80 5.75
C ILE A 7 6.71 2.01 5.54
N PHE A 8 5.97 2.42 6.57
CA PHE A 8 5.12 3.61 6.53
C PHE A 8 5.89 4.91 6.83
N TRP A 9 7.03 4.82 7.53
CA TRP A 9 7.84 5.99 7.95
C TRP A 9 9.05 6.24 7.04
N GLN A 10 9.57 5.24 6.34
CA GLN A 10 10.56 5.46 5.27
C GLN A 10 9.84 6.26 4.19
N GLN A 11 10.03 7.58 4.21
CA GLN A 11 9.80 8.40 3.04
C GLN A 11 10.70 7.80 1.97
N PRO A 12 10.16 7.12 0.95
CA PRO A 12 10.98 6.81 -0.20
C PRO A 12 11.41 8.19 -0.72
N ASP A 13 12.67 8.37 -1.11
CA ASP A 13 13.07 9.54 -1.91
C ASP A 13 12.39 9.42 -3.28
N ILE A 14 11.07 9.62 -3.32
CA ILE A 14 10.23 9.51 -4.51
C ILE A 14 10.72 10.55 -5.50
N GLU A 15 11.08 11.73 -5.02
CA GLU A 15 11.63 12.84 -5.80
C GLU A 15 12.91 12.42 -6.53
N LYS A 16 13.89 11.87 -5.80
CA LYS A 16 15.11 11.32 -6.40
C LYS A 16 14.84 10.17 -7.38
N LYS A 17 13.87 9.29 -7.06
CA LYS A 17 13.48 8.19 -7.96
C LYS A 17 12.75 8.66 -9.21
N MET A 18 12.07 9.80 -9.15
CA MET A 18 11.46 10.43 -10.32
C MET A 18 12.54 11.12 -11.17
N GLU A 19 13.49 11.82 -10.55
CA GLU A 19 14.59 12.48 -11.27
C GLU A 19 15.54 11.48 -11.96
N GLU A 20 15.79 10.33 -11.34
CA GLU A 20 16.64 9.26 -11.87
C GLU A 20 15.86 8.28 -12.78
N ALA A 21 14.58 8.55 -13.08
CA ALA A 21 13.76 7.66 -13.88
C ALA A 21 14.26 7.57 -15.33
N PRO A 22 14.57 6.36 -15.84
CA PRO A 22 15.08 6.19 -17.21
C PRO A 22 13.98 6.34 -18.27
N ASP A 23 12.72 6.13 -17.89
CA ASP A 23 11.55 6.22 -18.76
C ASP A 23 10.27 6.53 -17.98
N SER A 24 9.21 6.86 -18.71
CA SER A 24 7.89 7.15 -18.13
C SER A 24 7.25 5.93 -17.45
N ALA A 25 7.63 4.72 -17.83
CA ALA A 25 7.07 3.50 -17.23
C ALA A 25 7.59 3.30 -15.80
N TYR A 26 8.86 3.64 -15.54
CA TYR A 26 9.46 3.62 -14.22
C TYR A 26 8.83 4.66 -13.29
N GLU A 27 8.60 5.89 -13.76
CA GLU A 27 7.91 6.93 -12.98
C GLU A 27 6.51 6.46 -12.53
N ILE A 28 5.74 5.87 -13.45
CA ILE A 28 4.42 5.31 -13.16
C ILE A 28 4.55 4.19 -12.10
N GLY A 29 5.57 3.34 -12.22
CA GLY A 29 5.87 2.30 -11.23
C GLY A 29 6.17 2.87 -9.84
N VAL A 30 6.94 3.96 -9.76
CA VAL A 30 7.25 4.67 -8.51
C VAL A 30 5.98 5.25 -7.87
N VAL A 31 5.14 5.91 -8.67
CA VAL A 31 3.88 6.50 -8.20
C VAL A 31 2.93 5.40 -7.71
N ILE A 32 2.70 4.34 -8.49
CA ILE A 32 1.82 3.22 -8.10
C ILE A 32 2.36 2.52 -6.84
N GLY A 33 3.67 2.28 -6.79
CA GLY A 33 4.34 1.69 -5.64
C GLY A 33 4.16 2.50 -4.36
N SER A 34 4.10 3.84 -4.46
CA SER A 34 3.87 4.72 -3.31
C SER A 34 2.46 4.57 -2.71
N TYR A 35 1.45 4.25 -3.53
CA TYR A 35 0.06 4.08 -3.10
C TYR A 35 -0.27 2.65 -2.66
N LEU A 36 0.55 1.66 -3.02
CA LEU A 36 0.34 0.24 -2.73
C LEU A 36 0.09 -0.07 -1.24
N PRO A 37 0.79 0.53 -0.26
CA PRO A 37 0.53 0.30 1.16
C PRO A 37 -0.91 0.69 1.58
N PHE A 38 -1.47 1.75 1.00
CA PHE A 38 -2.83 2.20 1.30
C PHE A 38 -3.88 1.25 0.72
N VAL A 39 -3.67 0.78 -0.52
CA VAL A 39 -4.54 -0.22 -1.15
C VAL A 39 -4.55 -1.52 -0.33
N LEU A 40 -3.39 -1.93 0.18
CA LEU A 40 -3.27 -3.09 1.07
C LEU A 40 -4.09 -2.92 2.35
N LEU A 41 -4.02 -1.75 3.00
CA LEU A 41 -4.83 -1.45 4.19
C LEU A 41 -6.34 -1.51 3.91
N VAL A 42 -6.78 -0.96 2.79
CA VAL A 42 -8.19 -1.04 2.35
C VAL A 42 -8.61 -2.50 2.11
N GLY A 43 -7.76 -3.30 1.46
CA GLY A 43 -8.00 -4.73 1.26
C GLY A 43 -8.13 -5.50 2.57
N ILE A 44 -7.27 -5.24 3.54
CA ILE A 44 -7.34 -5.83 4.88
C ILE A 44 -8.63 -5.41 5.59
N ALA A 45 -8.98 -4.12 5.57
CA ALA A 45 -10.22 -3.63 6.17
C ALA A 45 -11.46 -4.29 5.55
N TYR A 46 -11.48 -4.43 4.22
CA TYR A 46 -12.55 -5.13 3.51
C TYR A 46 -12.62 -6.61 3.88
N ALA A 47 -11.47 -7.30 3.95
CA ALA A 47 -11.41 -8.71 4.35
C ALA A 47 -11.96 -8.91 5.78
N ILE A 48 -11.59 -8.04 6.72
CA ILE A 48 -12.11 -8.03 8.09
C ILE A 48 -13.62 -7.80 8.09
N TYR A 49 -14.12 -6.80 7.35
CA TYR A 49 -15.55 -6.53 7.21
C TYR A 49 -16.31 -7.75 6.67
N TYR A 50 -15.82 -8.33 5.57
CA TYR A 50 -16.44 -9.47 4.91
C TYR A 50 -16.50 -10.70 5.82
N TYR A 51 -15.39 -11.00 6.49
CA TYR A 51 -15.32 -12.11 7.43
C TYR A 51 -16.29 -11.96 8.61
N ASN A 52 -16.35 -10.76 9.19
CA ASN A 52 -17.25 -10.47 10.30
C ASN A 52 -18.72 -10.43 9.87
N LYS A 53 -19.01 -9.94 8.66
CA LYS A 53 -20.36 -9.96 8.07
C LYS A 53 -20.84 -11.39 7.84
N LYS A 54 -19.99 -12.27 7.30
CA LYS A 54 -20.32 -13.69 7.09
C LYS A 54 -20.61 -14.42 8.40
N ARG A 55 -19.90 -14.07 9.49
CA ARG A 55 -20.14 -14.62 10.84
C ARG A 55 -21.44 -14.11 11.48
N ARG A 56 -21.88 -12.89 11.18
CA ARG A 56 -23.15 -12.33 11.67
C ARG A 56 -24.39 -12.87 10.94
N GLY A 57 -24.23 -13.38 9.71
CA GLY A 57 -25.30 -14.04 8.94
C GLY A 57 -25.46 -15.54 9.25
N SER A 58 -24.62 -16.10 10.12
CA SER A 58 -24.73 -17.47 10.64
C SER A 58 -25.43 -17.43 12.00
N LYS A 59 -26.72 -17.09 12.00
CA LYS A 59 -27.65 -17.53 13.05
C LYS A 59 -28.43 -18.71 12.51
#